data_AF-A0A7S3WVZ9-F1
#
_entry.id   AF-A0A7S3WVZ9-F1
#
_cell.length_a   1.000
_cell.length_b   1.000
_cell.length_c   1.000
_cell.angle_alpha   90.00
_cell.angle_beta   90.00
_cell.angle_gamma   90.00
#
_symmetry.space_group_name_H-M   'P 1'
#
loop_
_entity.id
_entity.type
_entity.pdbx_description
1 polymer ?
#
loop_
_entity_poly.entity_id
_entity_poly.type
_entity_poly.pdbx_seq_one_letter_code
_entity_poly.pdbx_strand_id
1 'polypeptide(L)'
;PCSAATTRWEFADGPCDADSPLDPATRDTIVDAIAGSSDTTNPYVRDVTIDSSRVCLPEDTVGASLTVDNDCWTHVHPDHLDVRDFSYWASNHEGNKEAAKGGRPNPIVSPAEGGDFTIRYPHHHLMTQWNKNEQYMGRLGRLGDAVGFASLPTSVQTVEMANLA
;
A
#
# COMPACT_ATOMS: atom_id res chain seq x y z
N PRO A 1 4.88 -3.49 -14.48
CA PRO A 1 4.79 -4.38 -13.31
C PRO A 1 6.13 -4.97 -12.84
N CYS A 2 6.89 -5.67 -13.68
CA CYS A 2 8.00 -6.52 -13.23
C CYS A 2 9.35 -5.82 -13.00
N SER A 3 9.37 -4.48 -12.95
CA SER A 3 10.60 -3.70 -12.76
C SER A 3 11.11 -3.76 -11.31
N ALA A 4 10.25 -4.10 -10.35
CA ALA A 4 10.61 -4.32 -8.95
C ALA A 4 10.77 -5.83 -8.66
N ALA A 5 11.72 -6.16 -7.77
CA ALA A 5 11.91 -7.54 -7.31
C ALA A 5 10.65 -8.10 -6.63
N THR A 6 9.90 -7.23 -5.94
CA THR A 6 8.60 -7.54 -5.34
C THR A 6 7.61 -6.43 -5.69
N THR A 7 6.41 -6.82 -6.09
CA THR A 7 5.28 -5.94 -6.46
C THR A 7 4.10 -6.18 -5.54
N ARG A 8 3.22 -5.18 -5.36
CA ARG A 8 2.00 -5.33 -4.56
C ARG A 8 0.77 -5.40 -5.45
N TRP A 9 -0.11 -6.33 -5.14
CA TRP A 9 -1.36 -6.55 -5.83
C TRP A 9 -2.53 -6.46 -4.86
N GLU A 10 -3.48 -5.58 -5.13
CA GLU A 10 -4.76 -5.48 -4.42
C GLU A 10 -5.72 -6.55 -4.93
N PHE A 11 -6.43 -7.18 -4.00
CA PHE A 11 -7.40 -8.25 -4.25
C PHE A 11 -8.83 -7.71 -4.24
N ALA A 12 -9.65 -8.17 -5.18
CA ALA A 12 -11.11 -8.06 -5.12
C ALA A 12 -11.76 -9.38 -5.54
N ASP A 13 -12.80 -9.79 -4.80
CA ASP A 13 -13.61 -10.98 -5.07
C ASP A 13 -14.35 -10.84 -6.41
N GLY A 14 -14.26 -11.86 -7.26
CA GLY A 14 -14.85 -11.84 -8.59
C GLY A 14 -13.93 -11.25 -9.68
N PRO A 15 -14.30 -11.43 -10.96
CA PRO A 15 -13.44 -11.05 -12.07
C PRO A 15 -13.30 -9.53 -12.16
N CYS A 16 -12.20 -9.07 -12.78
CA CYS A 16 -12.06 -7.65 -13.08
C CYS A 16 -13.14 -7.20 -14.08
N ASP A 17 -13.59 -5.94 -14.00
CA ASP A 17 -14.47 -5.35 -15.00
C ASP A 17 -13.86 -5.44 -16.41
N ALA A 18 -12.54 -5.25 -16.48
CA ALA A 18 -11.72 -5.54 -17.65
C ALA A 18 -10.29 -5.89 -17.24
N ASP A 19 -9.73 -6.92 -17.88
CA ASP A 19 -8.30 -7.18 -17.83
C ASP A 19 -7.55 -6.10 -18.64
N SER A 20 -6.44 -5.63 -18.09
CA SER A 20 -5.55 -4.70 -18.79
C SER A 20 -4.87 -5.38 -19.98
N PRO A 21 -4.66 -4.67 -21.11
CA PRO A 21 -4.01 -5.24 -22.28
C PRO A 21 -2.51 -5.39 -22.05
N LEU A 22 -2.12 -6.51 -21.45
CA LEU A 22 -0.73 -6.89 -21.22
C LEU A 22 -0.21 -7.79 -22.33
N ASP A 23 1.09 -7.70 -22.63
CA ASP A 23 1.77 -8.68 -23.46
C ASP A 23 1.58 -10.10 -22.88
N PRO A 24 1.32 -11.14 -23.72
CA PRO A 24 1.03 -12.48 -23.23
C PRO A 24 2.09 -13.06 -22.30
N ALA A 25 3.39 -12.86 -22.58
CA ALA A 25 4.45 -13.38 -21.73
C ALA A 25 4.50 -12.65 -20.37
N THR A 26 4.20 -11.35 -20.38
CA THR A 26 4.08 -10.54 -19.16
C THR A 26 2.88 -10.98 -18.33
N ARG A 27 1.73 -11.24 -18.97
CA ARG A 27 0.52 -11.76 -18.32
C ARG A 27 0.79 -13.11 -17.64
N ASP A 28 1.33 -14.07 -18.38
CA ASP A 28 1.62 -15.42 -17.86
C ASP A 28 2.61 -15.36 -16.68
N THR A 29 3.63 -14.49 -16.78
CA THR A 29 4.59 -14.27 -15.69
C THR A 29 3.91 -13.77 -14.41
N ILE A 30 2.97 -12.83 -14.52
CA ILE A 30 2.25 -12.28 -13.37
C ILE A 30 1.27 -13.29 -12.78
N VAL A 31 0.52 -14.00 -13.63
CA VAL A 31 -0.43 -15.04 -13.21
C VAL A 31 0.28 -16.11 -12.39
N ASP A 32 1.38 -16.65 -12.91
CA ASP A 32 2.21 -17.63 -12.22
C ASP A 32 2.72 -17.10 -10.88
N ALA A 33 3.15 -15.84 -10.84
CA ALA A 33 3.71 -15.24 -9.64
C ALA A 33 2.65 -14.97 -8.56
N ILE A 34 1.43 -14.55 -8.94
CA ILE A 34 0.30 -14.40 -8.02
C ILE A 34 -0.11 -15.76 -7.44
N ALA A 35 -0.23 -16.79 -8.29
CA ALA A 35 -0.60 -18.15 -7.88
C ALA A 35 0.48 -18.81 -7.01
N GLY A 36 1.75 -18.51 -7.27
CA GLY A 36 2.91 -19.06 -6.55
C GLY A 36 3.35 -18.27 -5.31
N SER A 37 2.74 -17.12 -5.01
CA SER A 37 3.14 -16.30 -3.87
C SER A 37 2.86 -17.01 -2.54
N SER A 38 3.80 -16.91 -1.61
CA SER A 38 3.62 -17.37 -0.23
C SER A 38 2.82 -16.39 0.64
N ASP A 39 2.62 -15.16 0.17
CA ASP A 39 1.86 -14.13 0.87
C ASP A 39 0.35 -14.31 0.66
N THR A 40 -0.25 -15.14 1.50
CA THR A 40 -1.64 -15.62 1.32
C THR A 40 -2.56 -15.28 2.50
N THR A 41 -2.03 -14.74 3.59
CA THR A 41 -2.80 -14.48 4.82
C THR A 41 -3.46 -13.11 4.86
N ASN A 42 -2.93 -12.14 4.10
CA ASN A 42 -3.52 -10.81 4.02
C ASN A 42 -4.71 -10.85 3.05
N PRO A 43 -5.93 -10.45 3.47
CA PRO A 43 -7.13 -10.55 2.65
C PRO A 43 -7.29 -9.41 1.63
N TYR A 44 -6.48 -8.36 1.71
CA TYR A 44 -6.62 -7.17 0.88
C TYR A 44 -5.52 -7.04 -0.17
N VAL A 45 -4.29 -7.44 0.18
CA VAL A 45 -3.14 -7.30 -0.70
C VAL A 45 -2.25 -8.52 -0.66
N ARG A 46 -1.54 -8.74 -1.76
CA ARG A 46 -0.51 -9.77 -1.90
C ARG A 46 0.74 -9.15 -2.48
N ASP A 47 1.85 -9.31 -1.77
CA ASP A 47 3.18 -9.03 -2.29
C ASP A 47 3.66 -10.24 -3.11
N VAL A 48 4.11 -9.98 -4.33
CA VAL A 48 4.46 -10.98 -5.34
C VAL A 48 5.87 -10.71 -5.82
N THR A 49 6.75 -11.70 -5.65
CA THR A 49 8.12 -11.66 -6.17
C THR A 49 8.13 -12.18 -7.61
N ILE A 50 8.59 -11.34 -8.54
CA ILE A 50 8.68 -11.71 -9.95
C ILE A 50 10.14 -12.06 -10.25
N ASP A 51 10.36 -13.25 -10.78
CA ASP A 51 11.67 -13.71 -11.22
C ASP A 51 12.18 -12.84 -12.38
N SER A 52 13.29 -12.15 -12.16
CA SER A 52 13.91 -11.24 -13.12
C SER A 52 14.48 -11.93 -14.37
N SER A 53 14.53 -13.27 -14.37
CA SER A 53 14.88 -14.07 -15.56
C SER A 53 13.74 -14.26 -16.55
N ARG A 54 12.50 -13.92 -16.17
CA ARG A 54 11.32 -14.02 -17.03
C ARG A 54 11.14 -12.77 -17.91
N VAL A 55 10.48 -12.95 -19.05
CA VAL A 55 10.18 -11.86 -19.99
C VAL A 55 9.04 -11.02 -19.43
N CYS A 56 9.36 -9.81 -18.98
CA CYS A 56 8.39 -8.75 -18.82
C CYS A 56 8.80 -7.59 -19.71
N LEU A 57 7.94 -7.24 -20.66
CA LEU A 57 8.18 -6.06 -21.47
C LEU A 57 8.00 -4.83 -20.58
N PRO A 58 8.96 -3.88 -20.60
CA PRO A 58 8.99 -2.80 -19.63
C PRO A 58 7.93 -1.76 -19.99
N GLU A 59 6.80 -1.84 -19.31
CA GLU A 59 6.02 -0.67 -18.94
C GLU A 59 5.75 -0.78 -17.44
N ASP A 60 5.94 0.30 -16.69
CA ASP A 60 5.46 0.32 -15.31
C ASP A 60 3.93 0.38 -15.38
N THR A 61 3.25 -0.57 -14.73
CA THR A 61 1.82 -0.81 -14.92
C THR A 61 1.09 -0.71 -13.60
N VAL A 62 1.46 0.24 -12.75
CA VAL A 62 0.61 0.57 -11.59
C VAL A 62 -0.79 0.90 -12.14
N GLY A 63 -1.80 0.23 -11.61
CA GLY A 63 -3.18 0.24 -12.08
C GLY A 63 -3.55 -0.88 -13.06
N ALA A 64 -2.61 -1.72 -13.52
CA ALA A 64 -2.97 -2.86 -14.35
C ALA A 64 -3.73 -3.91 -13.54
N SER A 65 -4.83 -4.36 -14.12
CA SER A 65 -5.75 -5.35 -13.59
C SER A 65 -5.66 -6.66 -14.38
N LEU A 66 -5.74 -7.80 -13.70
CA LEU A 66 -5.95 -9.09 -14.34
C LEU A 66 -6.81 -10.02 -13.49
N THR A 67 -7.60 -10.83 -14.17
CA THR A 67 -8.40 -11.89 -13.55
C THR A 67 -7.56 -13.16 -13.43
N VAL A 68 -7.37 -13.65 -12.20
CA VAL A 68 -6.70 -14.92 -11.88
C VAL A 68 -7.65 -15.75 -11.03
N ASP A 69 -7.95 -16.97 -11.47
CA ASP A 69 -8.86 -17.89 -10.76
C ASP A 69 -10.22 -17.28 -10.38
N ASN A 70 -10.78 -16.44 -11.26
CA ASN A 70 -12.02 -15.69 -11.08
C ASN A 70 -11.96 -14.53 -10.07
N ASP A 71 -10.77 -14.15 -9.61
CA ASP A 71 -10.58 -12.99 -8.75
C ASP A 71 -9.78 -11.90 -9.45
N CYS A 72 -10.08 -10.64 -9.12
CA CYS A 72 -9.44 -9.49 -9.71
C CYS A 72 -8.21 -9.09 -8.89
N TRP A 73 -7.08 -8.95 -9.59
CA TRP A 73 -5.83 -8.50 -9.02
C TRP A 73 -5.37 -7.22 -9.70
N THR A 74 -5.20 -6.16 -8.92
CA THR A 74 -4.74 -4.86 -9.44
C THR A 74 -3.34 -4.53 -8.92
N HIS A 75 -2.40 -4.26 -9.81
CA HIS A 75 -1.07 -3.82 -9.43
C HIS A 75 -1.15 -2.43 -8.82
N VAL A 76 -0.70 -2.27 -7.58
CA VAL A 76 -0.78 -1.01 -6.83
C VAL A 76 0.60 -0.54 -6.41
N HIS A 77 0.68 0.68 -5.89
CA HIS A 77 1.92 1.19 -5.31
C HIS A 77 2.43 0.23 -4.20
N PRO A 78 3.75 0.01 -4.04
CA PRO A 78 4.29 -0.86 -3.00
C PRO A 78 3.88 -0.53 -1.56
N ASP A 79 3.47 0.72 -1.30
CA ASP A 79 3.00 1.19 0.01
C ASP A 79 1.47 1.29 0.12
N HIS A 80 0.74 0.85 -0.92
CA HIS A 80 -0.72 0.81 -0.89
C HIS A 80 -1.20 -0.08 0.27
N LEU A 81 -2.14 0.43 1.06
CA LEU A 81 -2.66 -0.21 2.28
C LEU A 81 -1.60 -0.53 3.34
N ASP A 82 -0.48 0.19 3.36
CA ASP A 82 0.40 0.19 4.53
C ASP A 82 -0.27 0.83 5.75
N VAL A 83 0.01 0.26 6.92
CA VAL A 83 -0.26 0.89 8.22
C VAL A 83 1.03 1.57 8.67
N ARG A 84 0.95 2.87 8.97
CA ARG A 84 2.12 3.69 9.31
C ARG A 84 1.86 4.57 10.53
N ASP A 85 2.90 4.83 11.30
CA ASP A 85 2.90 5.79 12.39
C ASP A 85 3.06 7.21 11.85
N PHE A 86 1.95 7.96 11.84
CA PHE A 86 1.91 9.36 11.41
C PHE A 86 2.19 10.36 12.55
N SER A 87 2.52 9.91 13.77
CA SER A 87 2.62 10.80 14.96
C SER A 87 3.58 11.97 14.76
N TYR A 88 4.75 11.71 14.17
CA TYR A 88 5.70 12.78 13.83
C TYR A 88 5.15 13.70 12.73
N TRP A 89 4.60 13.11 11.66
CA TRP A 89 4.13 13.86 10.49
C TRP A 89 2.90 14.71 10.80
N ALA A 90 2.05 14.26 11.72
CA ALA A 90 0.90 15.01 12.22
C ALA A 90 1.27 16.40 12.74
N SER A 91 2.44 16.54 13.35
CA SER A 91 2.94 17.81 13.88
C SER A 91 3.81 18.58 12.89
N ASN A 92 4.58 17.88 12.04
CA ASN A 92 5.66 18.48 11.26
C ASN A 92 5.36 18.62 9.75
N HIS A 93 4.22 18.13 9.28
CA HIS A 93 3.83 18.23 7.87
C HIS A 93 3.71 19.70 7.42
N GLU A 94 4.40 20.04 6.33
CA GLU A 94 4.50 21.41 5.81
C GLU A 94 3.12 22.01 5.49
N GLY A 95 2.17 21.18 5.04
CA GLY A 95 0.80 21.58 4.72
C GLY A 95 -0.03 22.04 5.93
N ASN A 96 0.42 21.79 7.17
CA ASN A 96 -0.28 22.20 8.39
C ASN A 96 -0.40 23.74 8.47
N LYS A 97 0.68 24.46 8.12
CA LYS A 97 0.70 25.92 8.13
C LYS A 97 -0.25 26.52 7.09
N GLU A 98 -0.28 25.94 5.89
CA GLU A 98 -1.14 26.40 4.80
C GLU A 98 -2.61 26.02 5.00
N ALA A 99 -2.89 24.91 5.69
CA ALA A 99 -4.24 24.60 6.15
C ALA A 99 -4.72 25.64 7.17
N ALA A 100 -3.91 25.93 8.20
CA ALA A 100 -4.24 26.90 9.24
C ALA A 100 -4.46 28.32 8.69
N LYS A 101 -3.58 28.82 7.80
CA LYS A 101 -3.76 30.13 7.14
C LYS A 101 -5.06 30.21 6.35
N GLY A 102 -5.50 29.10 5.76
CA GLY A 102 -6.76 29.00 5.03
C GLY A 102 -7.98 28.66 5.89
N GLY A 103 -7.84 28.61 7.23
CA GLY A 103 -8.94 28.22 8.13
C GLY A 103 -9.40 26.77 7.99
N ARG A 104 -8.55 25.88 7.48
CA ARG A 104 -8.84 24.45 7.26
C ARG A 104 -8.24 23.59 8.39
N PRO A 105 -8.84 22.43 8.71
CA PRO A 105 -8.27 21.47 9.66
C PRO A 105 -6.88 20.97 9.26
N ASN A 106 -6.12 20.47 10.24
CA ASN A 106 -4.85 19.79 9.97
C ASN A 106 -5.10 18.54 9.12
N PRO A 107 -4.54 18.44 7.90
CA PRO A 107 -4.89 17.37 6.97
C PRO A 107 -4.42 15.98 7.40
N ILE A 108 -3.46 15.90 8.33
CA ILE A 108 -2.94 14.62 8.85
C ILE A 108 -3.75 14.16 10.06
N VAL A 109 -4.21 15.08 10.90
CA VAL A 109 -4.92 14.76 12.15
C VAL A 109 -6.44 14.63 11.94
N SER A 110 -7.01 15.34 10.96
CA SER A 110 -8.46 15.40 10.77
C SER A 110 -9.15 14.05 10.54
N PRO A 111 -8.55 13.03 9.87
CA PRO A 111 -9.17 11.72 9.78
C PRO A 111 -9.38 11.10 11.17
N ALA A 112 -8.36 11.14 12.03
CA ALA A 112 -8.41 10.59 13.38
C ALA A 112 -9.43 11.33 14.27
N GLU A 113 -9.53 12.66 14.15
CA GLU A 113 -10.56 13.45 14.84
C GLU A 113 -11.99 13.07 14.40
N GLY A 114 -12.14 12.62 13.16
CA GLY A 114 -13.39 12.08 12.62
C GLY A 114 -13.65 10.61 12.96
N GLY A 115 -12.74 9.94 13.67
CA GLY A 115 -12.83 8.50 13.97
C GLY A 115 -12.39 7.59 12.83
N ASP A 116 -11.69 8.11 11.83
CA ASP A 116 -11.11 7.37 10.70
C ASP A 116 -9.58 7.20 10.92
N PHE A 117 -9.02 6.12 10.37
CA PHE A 117 -7.59 5.85 10.36
C PHE A 117 -7.00 5.90 8.93
N THR A 118 -7.84 6.19 7.94
CA THR A 118 -7.47 6.17 6.52
C THR A 118 -6.96 7.54 6.07
N ILE A 119 -5.73 7.58 5.56
CA ILE A 119 -5.22 8.73 4.81
C ILE A 119 -5.10 8.31 3.34
N ARG A 120 -5.86 8.97 2.46
CA ARG A 120 -5.74 8.77 1.02
C ARG A 120 -4.66 9.69 0.47
N TYR A 121 -3.71 9.14 -0.27
CA TYR A 121 -2.68 9.96 -0.91
C TYR A 121 -3.34 10.95 -1.88
N PRO A 122 -3.09 12.26 -1.73
CA PRO A 122 -3.78 13.28 -2.51
C PRO A 122 -3.36 13.27 -3.98
N HIS A 123 -4.34 13.28 -4.89
CA HIS A 123 -4.12 13.25 -6.36
C HIS A 123 -3.30 14.42 -6.91
N HIS A 124 -3.23 15.54 -6.19
CA HIS A 124 -2.47 16.73 -6.59
C HIS A 124 -1.01 16.70 -6.11
N HIS A 125 -0.59 15.65 -5.39
CA HIS A 125 0.81 15.41 -5.06
C HIS A 125 1.42 14.38 -6.00
N LEU A 126 2.67 14.63 -6.40
CA LEU A 126 3.48 13.67 -7.14
C LEU A 126 4.08 12.65 -6.18
N MET A 127 4.22 11.39 -6.59
CA MET A 127 4.85 10.34 -5.78
C MET A 127 6.29 10.65 -5.34
N THR A 128 6.99 11.56 -6.03
CA THR A 128 8.29 12.09 -5.55
C THR A 128 8.18 12.74 -4.17
N GLN A 129 7.04 13.35 -3.84
CA GLN A 129 6.77 13.90 -2.51
C GLN A 129 6.55 12.80 -1.47
N TRP A 130 5.96 11.67 -1.87
CA TRP A 130 5.87 10.50 -0.99
C TRP A 130 7.26 9.97 -0.68
N ASN A 131 8.04 9.62 -1.72
CA ASN A 131 9.38 9.05 -1.58
C ASN A 131 10.33 9.94 -0.76
N LYS A 132 10.18 11.27 -0.86
CA LYS A 132 10.96 12.22 -0.06
C LYS A 132 10.62 12.16 1.44
N ASN A 133 9.35 11.95 1.78
CA ASN A 133 8.83 12.19 3.13
C ASN A 133 8.43 10.91 3.86
N GLU A 134 8.31 9.76 3.19
CA GLU A 134 7.87 8.50 3.81
C GLU A 134 8.72 8.05 5.00
N GLN A 135 9.99 8.48 5.04
CA GLN A 135 10.90 8.30 6.18
C GLN A 135 10.37 8.89 7.50
N TYR A 136 9.43 9.84 7.44
CA TYR A 136 8.77 10.46 8.58
C TYR A 136 7.48 9.74 9.01
N MET A 137 7.10 8.68 8.28
CA MET A 137 5.87 7.90 8.44
C MET A 137 6.27 6.42 8.59
N GLY A 138 6.71 6.05 9.79
CA GLY A 138 7.28 4.73 10.06
C GLY A 138 6.30 3.60 9.74
N ARG A 139 6.70 2.65 8.88
CA ARG A 139 5.86 1.52 8.50
C ARG A 139 5.71 0.52 9.65
N LEU A 140 4.48 0.16 9.97
CA LEU A 140 4.12 -0.79 11.04
C LEU A 140 3.69 -2.16 10.48
N GLY A 141 3.20 -2.20 9.23
CA GLY A 141 2.72 -3.40 8.56
C GLY A 141 1.80 -3.04 7.39
N ARG A 142 0.97 -3.99 6.94
CA ARG A 142 -0.11 -3.74 5.98
C ARG A 142 -1.45 -3.91 6.68
N LEU A 143 -2.47 -3.22 6.18
CA LEU A 143 -3.83 -3.41 6.65
C LEU A 143 -4.21 -4.89 6.44
N GLY A 144 -4.77 -5.54 7.47
CA GLY A 144 -5.14 -6.96 7.42
C GLY A 144 -4.03 -7.94 7.83
N ASP A 145 -2.79 -7.50 7.99
CA ASP A 145 -1.73 -8.37 8.55
C ASP A 145 -1.94 -8.58 10.06
N ALA A 146 -1.60 -9.77 10.54
CA ALA A 146 -1.37 -10.03 11.95
C ALA A 146 0.10 -9.80 12.28
N VAL A 147 0.39 -8.88 13.21
CA VAL A 147 1.75 -8.55 13.65
C VAL A 147 1.92 -8.83 15.13
N GLY A 148 3.10 -9.33 15.52
CA GLY A 148 3.41 -9.55 16.93
C GLY A 148 3.66 -8.21 17.62
N PHE A 149 2.99 -7.95 18.74
CA PHE A 149 3.16 -6.69 19.49
C PHE A 149 4.64 -6.36 19.78
N ALA A 150 5.42 -7.35 20.22
CA ALA A 150 6.85 -7.19 20.52
C ALA A 150 7.72 -6.89 19.28
N SER A 151 7.21 -7.12 18.07
CA SER A 151 7.91 -6.83 16.81
C SER A 151 7.70 -5.39 16.32
N LEU A 152 6.73 -4.67 16.88
CA LEU A 152 6.46 -3.28 16.53
C LEU A 152 7.54 -2.34 17.10
N PRO A 153 7.75 -1.14 16.52
CA PRO A 153 8.57 -0.11 17.15
C PRO A 153 8.12 0.23 18.57
N THR A 154 9.06 0.48 19.47
CA THR A 154 8.74 0.79 20.89
C THR A 154 7.85 2.03 21.05
N SER A 155 7.89 2.96 20.09
CA SER A 155 7.02 4.15 20.08
C SER A 155 5.53 3.83 20.01
N VAL A 156 5.16 2.66 19.47
CA VAL A 156 3.77 2.22 19.33
C VAL A 156 3.42 1.04 20.25
N GLN A 157 4.38 0.55 21.05
CA GLN A 157 4.16 -0.47 22.07
C GLN A 157 3.58 0.14 23.37
N THR A 158 2.43 0.81 23.28
CA THR A 158 1.82 1.46 24.44
C THR A 158 1.12 0.45 25.36
N VAL A 159 0.89 0.85 26.61
CA VAL A 159 0.16 0.02 27.60
C VAL A 159 -1.27 -0.24 27.12
N GLU A 160 -1.89 0.76 26.50
CA GLU A 160 -3.23 0.66 25.93
C GLU A 160 -3.28 -0.41 24.83
N MET A 161 -2.30 -0.42 23.92
CA MET A 161 -2.19 -1.43 22.87
C MET A 161 -1.95 -2.84 23.44
N ALA A 162 -1.13 -2.96 24.48
CA ALA A 162 -0.87 -4.24 25.14
C ALA A 162 -2.12 -4.85 25.81
N ASN A 163 -3.07 -4.01 26.23
CA ASN A 163 -4.30 -4.43 26.89
C ASN A 163 -5.45 -4.81 25.92
N LEU A 164 -5.23 -4.69 24.60
CA LEU A 164 -6.19 -5.10 23.56
C LEU A 164 -6.01 -6.56 23.09
N ALA A 165 -5.08 -7.29 23.71
CA ALA A 165 -4.75 -8.69 23.40
C ALA A 165 -5.66 -9.70 24.12
#